data_AF-B4VR04-F1
#
_entry.id   AF-B4VR04-F1
#
_cell.length_a   1.000
_cell.length_b   1.000
_cell.length_c   1.000
_cell.angle_alpha   90.00
_cell.angle_beta   90.00
_cell.angle_gamma   90.00
#
_symmetry.space_group_name_H-M   'P 1'
#
loop_
_entity.id
_entity.type
_entity.pdbx_description
1 polymer ?
#
loop_
_entity_poly.entity_id
_entity_poly.type
_entity_poly.pdbx_seq_one_letter_code
_entity_poly.pdbx_strand_id
1 'polypeptide(L)' 'MNEGWDGKKHIHHCLIHVQILNEKLWIHFDGTEDGITDELVAAGVPKDKIVLAFHPPYVRQHTGYAVA' A
#
# COMPACT_ATOMS: atom_id res chain seq x y z
N MET A 1 5.48 11.00 2.79
CA MET A 1 5.27 11.48 4.18
C MET A 1 4.79 12.91 4.08
N ASN A 2 3.70 13.25 4.76
CA ASN A 2 3.21 14.61 4.90
C ASN A 2 3.61 15.09 6.30
N GLU A 3 4.47 16.10 6.34
CA GLU A 3 5.01 16.71 7.55
C GLU A 3 4.76 18.21 7.48
N GLY A 4 4.21 18.79 8.54
CA GLY A 4 3.95 20.22 8.56
C GLY A 4 3.05 20.66 9.70
N TRP A 5 2.40 21.80 9.50
CA TRP A 5 1.54 22.42 10.50
C TRP A 5 0.23 22.87 9.86
N ASP A 6 -0.88 22.58 10.55
CA ASP A 6 -2.19 23.18 10.32
C ASP A 6 -2.53 24.06 11.53
N GLY A 7 -2.20 25.34 11.42
CA GLY A 7 -2.23 26.28 12.54
C GLY A 7 -1.35 25.81 13.70
N LYS A 8 -1.98 25.37 14.80
CA LYS A 8 -1.29 24.84 15.99
C LYS A 8 -1.18 23.31 16.01
N LYS A 9 -1.74 22.62 15.02
CA LYS A 9 -1.72 21.16 14.93
C LYS A 9 -0.52 20.72 14.09
N HIS A 10 0.38 19.95 14.69
CA HIS A 10 1.43 19.28 13.94
C HIS A 10 0.82 18.16 13.08
N ILE A 11 1.18 18.14 11.81
CA ILE A 11 0.80 17.11 10.84
C ILE A 11 2.00 16.21 10.62
N HIS A 12 1.84 14.93 10.94
CA HIS A 12 2.80 13.88 10.64
C HIS A 12 2.01 12.65 10.19
N HIS A 13 2.00 12.39 8.88
CA HIS A 13 1.20 11.33 8.28
C HIS A 13 1.97 10.62 7.16
N CYS A 14 1.89 9.30 7.12
CA CYS A 14 2.42 8.52 6.01
C CYS A 14 1.34 8.41 4.93
N LEU A 15 1.60 8.91 3.71
CA LEU A 15 0.61 8.84 2.62
C LEU A 15 0.58 7.44 2.00
N ILE A 16 1.75 6.87 1.71
CA ILE A 16 1.92 5.54 1.14
C ILE A 16 3.13 4.90 1.84
N HIS A 17 2.98 3.64 2.28
CA HIS A 17 4.06 2.83 2.83
C HIS A 17 4.14 1.51 2.06
N VAL A 18 5.21 1.33 1.29
CA VAL A 18 5.49 0.11 0.53
C VAL A 18 6.86 -0.44 0.92
N GLN A 19 6.94 -1.76 1.03
CA GLN A 19 8.19 -2.50 1.27
C GLN A 19 8.40 -3.54 0.18
N ILE A 20 9.65 -3.75 -0.26
CA ILE A 20 10.00 -4.93 -1.05
C ILE A 20 10.42 -6.03 -0.07
N LEU A 21 9.68 -7.13 -0.06
CA LEU A 21 9.96 -8.30 0.78
C LEU A 21 9.68 -9.57 -0.03
N ASN A 22 10.63 -10.51 -0.03
CA ASN A 22 10.54 -11.76 -0.79
C ASN A 22 10.16 -11.54 -2.26
N GLU A 23 10.79 -10.55 -2.90
CA GLU A 23 10.53 -10.15 -4.30
C GLU A 23 9.10 -9.68 -4.59
N LYS A 24 8.37 -9.23 -3.57
CA LYS A 24 7.00 -8.69 -3.70
C LYS A 24 6.89 -7.29 -3.11
N LEU A 25 5.96 -6.51 -3.65
CA LEU A 25 5.57 -5.21 -3.13
C LEU A 25 4.52 -5.38 -2.04
N TRP A 26 4.90 -5.13 -0.80
CA TRP A 26 4.01 -5.15 0.36
C TRP A 26 3.52 -3.74 0.64
N ILE A 27 2.23 -3.49 0.37
CA ILE A 27 1.58 -2.21 0.63
C ILE A 27 1.04 -2.22 2.06
N HIS A 28 1.75 -1.57 2.98
CA HIS A 28 1.42 -1.51 4.41
C HIS A 28 0.41 -0.40 4.73
N PHE A 29 0.40 0.66 3.92
CA PHE A 29 -0.56 1.75 4.03
C PHE A 29 -0.71 2.43 2.68
N ASP A 30 -1.95 2.79 2.35
CA ASP A 30 -2.31 3.60 1.19
C ASP A 30 -3.42 4.58 1.61
N GLY A 31 -3.09 5.86 1.62
CA GLY A 31 -4.00 6.96 1.97
C GLY A 31 -4.61 7.67 0.78
N THR A 32 -4.50 7.11 -0.43
CA THR A 32 -5.14 7.64 -1.64
C THR A 32 -6.56 7.10 -1.78
N GLU A 33 -7.43 7.80 -2.52
CA GLU A 33 -8.83 7.39 -2.72
C GLU A 33 -8.94 6.14 -3.61
N ASP A 34 -8.24 6.14 -4.74
CA ASP A 34 -8.30 5.06 -5.73
C ASP A 34 -7.37 3.89 -5.38
N GLY A 35 -6.34 4.13 -4.57
CA GLY A 35 -5.30 3.15 -4.24
C GLY A 35 -4.29 2.96 -5.37
N ILE A 36 -3.02 2.72 -5.04
CA ILE A 36 -1.91 2.64 -6.02
C ILE A 36 -1.84 1.32 -6.80
N THR A 37 -2.73 0.37 -6.50
CA THR A 37 -2.60 -1.00 -7.01
C THR A 37 -2.82 -1.08 -8.51
N ASP A 38 -3.75 -0.28 -9.03
CA ASP A 38 -4.09 -0.30 -10.46
C ASP A 38 -2.98 0.36 -11.29
N GLU A 39 -2.33 1.41 -10.79
CA GLU A 39 -1.16 2.03 -11.41
C GLU A 39 0.03 1.08 -11.42
N LEU A 40 0.25 0.31 -10.35
CA LEU A 40 1.30 -0.70 -10.31
C LEU A 40 1.07 -1.78 -11.37
N VAL A 41 -0.18 -2.23 -11.51
CA VAL A 41 -0.56 -3.21 -12.55
C VAL A 41 -0.40 -2.61 -13.94
N ALA A 42 -0.84 -1.36 -14.15
CA ALA A 42 -0.68 -0.66 -15.43
C ALA A 42 0.80 -0.42 -15.80
N ALA A 43 1.67 -0.22 -14.80
CA ALA A 43 3.12 -0.14 -14.97
C ALA A 43 3.79 -1.50 -15.22
N GLY A 44 3.03 -2.60 -15.24
CA GLY A 44 3.50 -3.94 -15.58
C GLY A 44 3.83 -4.82 -14.38
N VAL A 45 3.50 -4.43 -13.15
CA VAL A 45 3.68 -5.29 -11.97
C VAL A 45 2.55 -6.33 -11.92
N PRO A 46 2.86 -7.63 -11.98
CA PRO A 46 1.85 -8.68 -11.86
C PRO A 46 1.13 -8.64 -10.50
N LYS A 47 -0.17 -8.95 -10.46
CA LYS A 47 -0.97 -8.96 -9.21
C LYS A 47 -0.42 -9.94 -8.15
N ASP A 48 0.20 -11.04 -8.56
CA ASP A 48 0.84 -12.04 -7.68
C ASP A 48 2.20 -11.58 -7.11
N LYS A 49 2.68 -10.40 -7.53
CA LYS A 49 3.84 -9.70 -6.97
C LYS A 49 3.46 -8.54 -6.03
N ILE A 50 2.17 -8.30 -5.81
CA ILE A 50 1.66 -7.25 -4.91
C ILE A 50 0.95 -7.90 -3.74
N VAL A 51 1.26 -7.49 -2.52
CA VAL A 51 0.62 -7.95 -1.27
C VAL A 51 -0.07 -6.75 -0.62
N LEU A 52 -1.38 -6.83 -0.41
CA LEU A 52 -2.15 -5.84 0.35
C LEU A 52 -1.95 -6.05 1.85
N ALA A 53 -0.80 -5.61 2.36
CA ALA A 53 -0.34 -5.91 3.71
C ALA A 53 -1.19 -5.24 4.81
N PHE A 54 -1.87 -4.13 4.49
CA PHE A 54 -2.86 -3.49 5.35
C PHE A 54 -4.09 -4.36 5.64
N HIS A 55 -4.36 -5.38 4.82
CA HIS A 55 -5.37 -6.38 5.14
C HIS A 55 -4.82 -7.46 6.08
N PRO A 56 -5.62 -7.94 7.04
CA PRO A 56 -5.27 -9.09 7.86
C PRO A 56 -4.91 -10.31 7.00
N PRO A 57 -3.95 -11.17 7.41
CA PRO A 57 -3.47 -12.28 6.59
C PRO A 57 -4.58 -13.19 6.03
N TYR A 58 -5.62 -13.48 6.83
CA TYR A 58 -6.73 -14.36 6.43
C TYR A 58 -7.66 -13.76 5.37
N VAL A 59 -7.64 -12.42 5.18
CA VAL A 59 -8.46 -11.73 4.16
C VAL A 59 -7.77 -11.74 2.79
N ARG A 60 -6.43 -11.78 2.76
CA ARG A 60 -5.64 -11.57 1.54
C ARG A 60 -5.95 -12.56 0.41
N GLN A 61 -6.35 -13.79 0.76
CA GLN A 61 -6.76 -14.79 -0.24
C GLN A 61 -8.01 -14.38 -1.06
N HIS A 62 -8.78 -13.41 -0.57
CA HIS A 62 -10.02 -12.94 -1.22
C HIS A 62 -9.80 -11.65 -2.04
N THR A 63 -8.60 -11.09 -2.06
CA THR A 63 -8.35 -9.77 -2.68
C THR A 63 -7.96 -9.85 -4.16
N GLY A 64 -7.60 -11.05 -4.67
CA GLY A 64 -7.07 -11.21 -6.02
C GLY A 64 -5.62 -10.78 -6.20
N TYR A 65 -4.92 -10.48 -5.09
CA TYR A 65 -3.49 -10.17 -5.02
C TYR A 65 -2.74 -11.30 -4.27
N ALA A 66 -1.43 -11.18 -4.11
CA ALA A 66 -0.65 -12.15 -3.35
C ALA A 66 -0.97 -12.15 -1.85
N VAL A 67 -0.85 -13.33 -1.24
CA VAL A 67 -1.11 -13.55 0.20
C VAL A 67 0.10 -13.22 1.10
N ALA A 68 1.31 -13.41 0.57
CA ALA A 68 2.62 -13.15 1.17
C ALA A 68 3.67 -13.09 0.05
#